data_AF-A0A2E9BPB6-F1
#
_entry.id   AF-A0A2E9BPB6-F1
#
_cell.length_a   1.000
_cell.length_b   1.000
_cell.length_c   1.000
_cell.angle_alpha   90.00
_cell.angle_beta   90.00
_cell.angle_gamma   90.00
#
_symmetry.space_group_name_H-M   'P 1'
#
loop_
_entity.id
_entity.type
_entity.pdbx_description
1 polymer ?
#
loop_
_entity_poly.entity_id
_entity_poly.type
_entity_poly.pdbx_seq_one_letter_code
_entity_poly.pdbx_strand_id
1 'polypeptide(L)'
;MTSTLHSFKAWLALLAVTVLAGCAHPIAVVPDQARLARSADAPAPMPLRVGYHIPAALADMEVTTPGGGGDNIRYFPYRDIDAGFEKMLSNVFSDIVKLPSIANPAETASSGVHYVIVPTIVTTSGGSGLFTWPPTSFSVDLTSQVRDPAGTLVASPRVVGFGSAETSERIFDHGIAGRRAMEDALLRMQAALRETSFSGAAAQRQRGTTSERLDQLKALRERKDITEEEYEKKRKEILDAL
;
A
#
# COMPACT_ATOMS: atom_id res chain seq x y z
N MET A 1 -6.14 39.62 -51.85
CA MET A 1 -5.42 38.32 -51.82
C MET A 1 -4.66 38.07 -50.49
N THR A 2 -4.96 38.79 -49.41
CA THR A 2 -4.31 38.62 -48.09
C THR A 2 -5.14 37.80 -47.09
N SER A 3 -6.45 37.67 -47.30
CA SER A 3 -7.36 36.95 -46.40
C SER A 3 -7.21 35.43 -46.48
N THR A 4 -6.89 34.88 -47.66
CA THR A 4 -6.76 33.42 -47.88
C THR A 4 -5.49 32.83 -47.25
N LEU A 5 -4.43 33.63 -47.14
CA LEU A 5 -3.13 33.21 -46.59
C LEU A 5 -3.17 33.09 -45.05
N HIS A 6 -3.99 33.90 -44.37
CA HIS A 6 -4.18 33.82 -42.91
C HIS A 6 -5.00 32.59 -42.51
N SER A 7 -6.04 32.26 -43.29
CA SER A 7 -6.83 31.05 -43.09
C SER A 7 -5.96 29.79 -43.27
N PHE A 8 -5.14 29.70 -44.31
CA PHE A 8 -4.29 28.53 -44.56
C PHE A 8 -3.26 28.27 -43.44
N LYS A 9 -2.64 29.33 -42.89
CA LYS A 9 -1.72 29.22 -41.75
C LYS A 9 -2.42 28.77 -40.46
N ALA A 10 -3.65 29.25 -40.22
CA ALA A 10 -4.45 28.82 -39.07
C ALA A 10 -4.84 27.33 -39.17
N TRP A 11 -5.18 26.84 -40.36
CA TRP A 11 -5.46 25.41 -40.58
C TRP A 11 -4.22 24.53 -40.40
N LEU A 12 -3.03 24.98 -40.85
CA LEU A 12 -1.76 24.27 -40.65
C LEU A 12 -1.33 24.22 -39.19
N ALA A 13 -1.56 25.30 -38.43
CA ALA A 13 -1.33 25.33 -36.98
C ALA A 13 -2.30 24.41 -36.23
N LEU A 14 -3.58 24.35 -36.65
CA LEU A 14 -4.58 23.47 -36.05
C LEU A 14 -4.26 21.98 -36.31
N LEU A 15 -3.82 21.65 -37.54
CA LEU A 15 -3.41 20.29 -37.90
C LEU A 15 -2.15 19.86 -37.13
N ALA A 16 -1.18 20.77 -36.95
CA ALA A 16 0.01 20.52 -36.15
C ALA A 16 -0.29 20.26 -34.67
N VAL A 17 -1.30 20.93 -34.10
CA VAL A 17 -1.74 20.71 -32.71
C VAL A 17 -2.41 19.34 -32.54
N THR A 18 -3.17 18.86 -33.53
CA THR A 18 -3.82 17.54 -33.44
C THR A 18 -2.84 16.36 -33.53
N VAL A 19 -1.71 16.51 -34.22
CA VAL A 19 -0.68 15.45 -34.34
C VAL A 19 0.18 15.33 -33.07
N LEU A 20 0.21 16.36 -32.22
CA LEU A 20 0.95 16.34 -30.96
C LEU A 20 0.15 15.74 -29.78
N ALA A 21 -1.14 15.44 -29.98
CA ALA A 21 -1.93 14.71 -29.00
C ALA A 21 -1.60 13.21 -29.10
N GLY A 22 -0.49 12.78 -28.48
CA GLY A 22 -0.14 11.36 -28.38
C GLY A 22 -1.26 10.55 -27.74
N CYS A 23 -1.56 9.38 -28.29
CA CYS A 23 -2.61 8.50 -27.77
C CYS A 23 -2.21 7.98 -26.39
N ALA A 24 -3.17 7.92 -25.47
CA ALA A 24 -2.95 7.40 -24.12
C ALA A 24 -3.58 6.01 -23.99
N HIS A 25 -2.75 4.97 -24.16
CA HIS A 25 -3.19 3.58 -24.22
C HIS A 25 -3.43 3.01 -22.81
N PRO A 26 -4.61 2.42 -22.52
CA PRO A 26 -4.85 1.80 -21.23
C PRO A 26 -4.02 0.53 -21.08
N ILE A 27 -3.39 0.36 -19.92
CA ILE A 27 -2.69 -0.87 -19.52
C ILE A 27 -3.13 -1.29 -18.12
N ALA A 28 -2.93 -2.56 -17.77
CA ALA A 28 -3.10 -3.06 -16.41
C ALA A 28 -1.73 -3.39 -15.82
N VAL A 29 -1.44 -2.87 -14.61
CA VAL A 29 -0.16 -3.09 -13.92
C VAL A 29 -0.33 -3.95 -12.66
N VAL A 30 -1.39 -4.76 -12.62
CA VAL A 30 -1.76 -5.65 -11.50
C VAL A 30 -0.64 -6.66 -11.23
N PRO A 31 -0.04 -6.71 -10.02
CA PRO A 31 1.01 -7.66 -9.70
C PRO A 31 0.49 -9.10 -9.72
N ASP A 32 1.34 -10.06 -10.11
CA ASP A 32 1.02 -11.48 -9.96
C ASP A 32 1.16 -11.91 -8.49
N GLN A 33 0.03 -12.22 -7.85
CA GLN A 33 0.01 -12.64 -6.44
C GLN A 33 0.77 -13.93 -6.18
N ALA A 34 0.93 -14.81 -7.19
CA ALA A 34 1.73 -16.02 -7.05
C ALA A 34 3.21 -15.69 -6.82
N ARG A 35 3.71 -14.58 -7.37
CA ARG A 35 5.08 -14.07 -7.14
C ARG A 35 5.27 -13.44 -5.78
N LEU A 36 4.17 -13.12 -5.08
CA LEU A 36 4.15 -12.64 -3.71
C LEU A 36 3.92 -13.77 -2.70
N ALA A 37 3.98 -15.04 -3.14
CA ALA A 37 3.83 -16.17 -2.23
C ALA A 37 4.94 -16.16 -1.16
N ARG A 38 4.55 -16.49 0.07
CA ARG A 38 5.49 -16.61 1.17
C ARG A 38 6.37 -17.84 0.98
N SER A 39 7.68 -17.68 1.10
CA SER A 39 8.62 -18.80 1.13
C SER A 39 8.35 -19.70 2.34
N ALA A 40 8.53 -21.01 2.17
CA ALA A 40 8.37 -21.99 3.25
C ALA A 40 9.28 -21.69 4.47
N ASP A 41 10.46 -21.12 4.22
CA ASP A 41 11.45 -20.80 5.24
C ASP A 41 11.26 -19.41 5.87
N ALA A 42 10.27 -18.64 5.42
CA ALA A 42 10.06 -17.29 5.92
C ALA A 42 9.55 -17.30 7.38
N PRO A 43 10.03 -16.39 8.25
CA PRO A 43 9.54 -16.27 9.63
C PRO A 43 8.03 -16.14 9.71
N ALA A 44 7.45 -16.66 10.81
CA ALA A 44 6.03 -16.52 11.10
C ALA A 44 5.57 -15.04 10.98
N PRO A 45 4.32 -14.78 10.54
CA PRO A 45 3.80 -13.43 10.53
C PRO A 45 3.73 -12.91 11.96
N MET A 46 3.95 -11.61 12.15
CA MET A 46 3.86 -10.98 13.46
C MET A 46 2.43 -11.14 14.01
N PRO A 47 2.26 -11.43 15.32
CA PRO A 47 0.97 -11.67 15.95
C PRO A 47 0.22 -10.35 16.22
N LEU A 48 0.01 -9.57 15.16
CA LEU A 48 -0.62 -8.27 15.12
C LEU A 48 -1.81 -8.32 14.16
N ARG A 49 -2.90 -7.68 14.57
CA ARG A 49 -4.03 -7.35 13.70
C ARG A 49 -3.81 -5.97 13.11
N VAL A 50 -3.76 -5.86 11.79
CA VAL A 50 -3.48 -4.60 11.10
C VAL A 50 -4.63 -4.27 10.15
N GLY A 51 -5.11 -3.04 10.25
CA GLY A 51 -6.01 -2.46 9.26
C GLY A 51 -5.21 -1.85 8.11
N TYR A 52 -5.69 -1.96 6.88
CA TYR A 52 -5.17 -1.14 5.78
C TYR A 52 -6.29 -0.38 5.09
N HIS A 53 -5.98 0.79 4.55
CA HIS A 53 -6.95 1.63 3.88
C HIS A 53 -6.36 2.27 2.62
N ILE A 54 -7.06 2.07 1.50
CA ILE A 54 -6.87 2.82 0.26
C ILE A 54 -8.15 3.64 0.06
N PRO A 55 -8.08 4.98 0.13
CA PRO A 55 -9.23 5.84 -0.14
C PRO A 55 -9.83 5.57 -1.51
N ALA A 56 -11.16 5.56 -1.62
CA ALA A 56 -11.86 5.34 -2.90
C ALA A 56 -11.39 6.33 -3.99
N ALA A 57 -11.19 7.60 -3.62
CA ALA A 57 -10.66 8.62 -4.53
C ALA A 57 -9.26 8.28 -5.09
N LEU A 58 -8.42 7.57 -4.33
CA LEU A 58 -7.12 7.11 -4.83
C LEU A 58 -7.26 5.84 -5.66
N ALA A 59 -8.14 4.91 -5.28
CA ALA A 59 -8.43 3.72 -6.08
C ALA A 59 -8.94 4.09 -7.49
N ASP A 60 -9.74 5.14 -7.61
CA ASP A 60 -10.25 5.64 -8.89
C ASP A 60 -9.30 6.60 -9.63
N MET A 61 -8.12 6.87 -9.06
CA MET A 61 -7.14 7.77 -9.66
C MET A 61 -6.46 7.11 -10.87
N GLU A 62 -6.78 7.58 -12.08
CA GLU A 62 -6.05 7.25 -13.30
C GLU A 62 -4.78 8.10 -13.38
N VAL A 63 -3.64 7.44 -13.63
CA VAL A 63 -2.35 8.07 -13.87
C VAL A 63 -2.00 7.93 -15.35
N THR A 64 -1.48 9.02 -15.93
CA THR A 64 -0.94 9.02 -17.29
C THR A 64 0.57 9.25 -17.25
N THR A 65 1.34 8.38 -17.89
CA THR A 65 2.82 8.50 -18.00
C THR A 65 3.29 8.22 -19.43
N PRO A 66 4.56 8.54 -19.78
CA PRO A 66 5.11 8.22 -21.08
C PRO A 66 5.14 6.69 -21.33
N GLY A 67 4.59 6.28 -22.48
CA GLY A 67 4.58 4.89 -22.94
C GLY A 67 5.79 4.49 -23.79
N GLY A 68 6.57 5.48 -24.26
CA GLY A 68 7.61 5.31 -25.27
C GLY A 68 7.09 5.63 -26.67
N GLY A 69 7.99 6.02 -27.59
CA GLY A 69 7.61 6.30 -28.98
C GLY A 69 6.74 7.53 -29.22
N GLY A 70 6.61 8.43 -28.24
CA GLY A 70 5.72 9.59 -28.31
C GLY A 70 4.28 9.32 -27.83
N ASP A 71 3.95 8.08 -27.49
CA ASP A 71 2.67 7.70 -26.90
C ASP A 71 2.69 7.80 -25.37
N ASN A 72 1.50 7.93 -24.80
CA ASN A 72 1.26 7.85 -23.35
C ASN A 72 0.57 6.52 -23.00
N ILE A 73 0.59 6.19 -21.71
CA ILE A 73 -0.16 5.09 -21.13
C ILE A 73 -1.02 5.56 -19.97
N ARG A 74 -2.12 4.85 -19.72
CA ARG A 74 -3.05 5.11 -18.62
C ARG A 74 -3.25 3.87 -17.77
N TYR A 75 -3.30 4.01 -16.46
CA TYR A 75 -3.52 2.91 -15.52
C TYR A 75 -3.97 3.44 -14.15
N PHE A 76 -4.38 2.55 -13.25
CA PHE A 76 -4.91 2.90 -11.93
C PHE A 76 -4.02 2.28 -10.85
N PRO A 77 -2.94 2.97 -10.42
CA PRO A 77 -1.90 2.35 -9.60
C PRO A 77 -2.42 1.81 -8.26
N TYR A 78 -3.32 2.54 -7.60
CA TYR A 78 -3.90 2.14 -6.32
C TYR A 78 -4.91 0.98 -6.46
N ARG A 79 -5.71 0.97 -7.52
CA ARG A 79 -6.63 -0.14 -7.80
C ARG A 79 -5.87 -1.41 -8.16
N ASP A 80 -4.86 -1.26 -9.01
CA ASP A 80 -4.12 -2.40 -9.55
C ASP A 80 -3.24 -3.06 -8.47
N ILE A 81 -2.68 -2.31 -7.52
CA ILE A 81 -1.83 -2.86 -6.45
C ILE A 81 -2.60 -3.49 -5.29
N ASP A 82 -3.89 -3.14 -5.10
CA ASP A 82 -4.69 -3.37 -3.88
C ASP A 82 -4.61 -4.81 -3.36
N ALA A 83 -4.95 -5.78 -4.21
CA ALA A 83 -4.91 -7.20 -3.85
C ALA A 83 -3.48 -7.70 -3.58
N GLY A 84 -2.47 -7.17 -4.29
CA GLY A 84 -1.06 -7.47 -4.03
C GLY A 84 -0.58 -6.88 -2.71
N PHE A 85 -1.05 -5.69 -2.35
CA PHE A 85 -0.74 -5.03 -1.07
C PHE A 85 -1.35 -5.81 0.10
N GLU A 86 -2.61 -6.22 0.01
CA GLU A 86 -3.24 -7.10 0.99
C GLU A 86 -2.47 -8.42 1.15
N LYS A 87 -2.12 -9.06 0.03
CA LYS A 87 -1.33 -10.30 0.04
C LYS A 87 0.01 -10.11 0.73
N MET A 88 0.73 -9.04 0.41
CA MET A 88 2.01 -8.69 1.03
C MET A 88 1.86 -8.49 2.54
N LEU A 89 0.84 -7.76 2.98
CA LEU A 89 0.57 -7.55 4.40
C LEU A 89 0.25 -8.86 5.13
N SER A 90 -0.50 -9.78 4.49
CA SER A 90 -0.82 -11.11 5.07
C SER A 90 0.42 -12.00 5.26
N ASN A 91 1.50 -11.73 4.52
CA ASN A 91 2.76 -12.42 4.74
C ASN A 91 3.49 -11.86 5.97
N VAL A 92 3.28 -10.59 6.32
CA VAL A 92 3.98 -9.86 7.40
C VAL A 92 3.25 -9.97 8.73
N PHE A 93 1.92 -9.88 8.74
CA PHE A 93 1.09 -9.88 9.95
C PHE A 93 0.07 -11.03 9.94
N SER A 94 -0.33 -11.48 11.13
CA SER A 94 -1.19 -12.65 11.29
C SER A 94 -2.66 -12.40 10.96
N ASP A 95 -3.12 -11.16 11.05
CA ASP A 95 -4.52 -10.79 10.82
C ASP A 95 -4.58 -9.43 10.10
N ILE A 96 -5.22 -9.39 8.94
CA ILE A 96 -5.34 -8.21 8.08
C ILE A 96 -6.81 -7.93 7.82
N VAL A 97 -7.20 -6.66 7.93
CA VAL A 97 -8.53 -6.20 7.57
C VAL A 97 -8.46 -4.96 6.69
N LYS A 98 -9.20 -4.96 5.58
CA LYS A 98 -9.41 -3.73 4.80
C LYS A 98 -10.41 -2.84 5.52
N LEU A 99 -10.00 -1.62 5.84
CA LEU A 99 -10.85 -0.63 6.48
C LEU A 99 -11.57 0.21 5.41
N PRO A 100 -12.90 0.41 5.53
CA PRO A 100 -13.64 1.26 4.59
C PRO A 100 -13.32 2.75 4.78
N SER A 101 -12.89 3.15 5.98
CA SER A 101 -12.54 4.52 6.34
C SER A 101 -11.57 4.53 7.52
N ILE A 102 -10.80 5.60 7.64
CA ILE A 102 -9.89 5.90 8.77
C ILE A 102 -10.20 7.27 9.41
N ALA A 103 -11.33 7.88 9.04
CA ALA A 103 -11.69 9.23 9.46
C ALA A 103 -11.99 9.35 10.95
N ASN A 104 -12.37 8.25 11.60
CA ASN A 104 -12.74 8.22 13.00
C ASN A 104 -11.79 7.31 13.80
N PRO A 105 -10.85 7.88 14.58
CA PRO A 105 -9.97 7.11 15.45
C PRO A 105 -10.71 6.23 16.46
N ALA A 106 -11.91 6.63 16.91
CA ALA A 106 -12.71 5.81 17.83
C ALA A 106 -13.22 4.52 17.17
N GLU A 107 -13.64 4.58 15.91
CA GLU A 107 -14.03 3.40 15.13
C GLU A 107 -12.82 2.50 14.86
N THR A 108 -11.68 3.11 14.54
CA THR A 108 -10.41 2.39 14.36
C THR A 108 -10.00 1.66 15.64
N ALA A 109 -10.06 2.34 16.80
CA ALA A 109 -9.77 1.73 18.09
C ALA A 109 -10.72 0.57 18.42
N SER A 110 -12.02 0.70 18.09
CA SER A 110 -13.02 -0.35 18.33
C SER A 110 -12.85 -1.59 17.46
N SER A 111 -12.13 -1.49 16.32
CA SER A 111 -11.91 -2.60 15.40
C SER A 111 -10.85 -3.62 15.86
N GLY A 112 -10.18 -3.35 17.00
CA GLY A 112 -9.15 -4.21 17.57
C GLY A 112 -7.84 -4.24 16.77
N VAL A 113 -7.68 -3.35 15.79
CA VAL A 113 -6.42 -3.22 15.04
C VAL A 113 -5.34 -2.61 15.93
N HIS A 114 -4.13 -3.14 15.84
CA HIS A 114 -2.96 -2.62 16.52
C HIS A 114 -2.38 -1.43 15.74
N TYR A 115 -2.48 -1.46 14.42
CA TYR A 115 -2.02 -0.40 13.53
C TYR A 115 -2.92 -0.27 12.30
N VAL A 116 -2.91 0.93 11.70
CA VAL A 116 -3.49 1.23 10.40
C VAL A 116 -2.39 1.57 9.41
N ILE A 117 -2.40 0.92 8.24
CA ILE A 117 -1.43 1.16 7.18
C ILE A 117 -2.11 1.82 5.98
N VAL A 118 -1.54 2.93 5.52
CA VAL A 118 -2.03 3.69 4.36
C VAL A 118 -0.90 3.82 3.33
N PRO A 119 -1.02 3.20 2.14
CA PRO A 119 0.00 3.31 1.11
C PRO A 119 -0.09 4.66 0.38
N THR A 120 1.06 5.17 -0.05
CA THR A 120 1.21 6.27 -1.00
C THR A 120 2.07 5.78 -2.15
N ILE A 121 1.63 6.03 -3.39
CA ILE A 121 2.22 5.43 -4.58
C ILE A 121 2.54 6.53 -5.59
N VAL A 122 3.78 6.55 -6.06
CA VAL A 122 4.21 7.37 -7.21
C VAL A 122 4.83 6.44 -8.25
N THR A 123 4.44 6.61 -9.51
CA THR A 123 4.90 5.76 -10.60
C THR A 123 5.59 6.58 -11.68
N THR A 124 6.60 5.99 -12.31
CA THR A 124 7.18 6.54 -13.55
C THR A 124 7.38 5.40 -14.56
N SER A 125 7.29 5.73 -15.84
CA SER A 125 7.50 4.77 -16.94
C SER A 125 8.27 5.41 -18.08
N GLY A 126 8.98 4.58 -18.84
CA GLY A 126 9.72 5.03 -20.01
C GLY A 126 10.35 3.88 -20.78
N GLY A 127 11.16 4.22 -21.78
CA GLY A 127 11.92 3.26 -22.58
C GLY A 127 12.88 3.96 -23.54
N SER A 128 13.92 3.25 -23.96
CA SER A 128 15.03 3.77 -24.78
C SER A 128 14.75 3.85 -26.29
N GLY A 129 13.60 3.34 -26.75
CA GLY A 129 13.24 3.30 -28.17
C GLY A 129 12.47 4.55 -28.62
N LEU A 130 12.92 5.20 -29.69
CA LEU A 130 12.33 6.43 -30.24
C LEU A 130 10.91 6.25 -30.82
N PHE A 131 10.40 5.03 -31.01
CA PHE A 131 9.15 4.78 -31.77
C PHE A 131 8.29 3.59 -31.34
N THR A 132 8.46 3.05 -30.13
CA THR A 132 7.67 1.86 -29.74
C THR A 132 7.21 1.90 -28.30
N TRP A 133 5.93 2.13 -28.08
CA TRP A 133 5.15 1.62 -26.95
C TRP A 133 5.01 0.09 -27.07
N PRO A 134 4.80 -0.69 -25.98
CA PRO A 134 4.72 -0.33 -24.54
C PRO A 134 6.06 0.01 -23.86
N PRO A 135 6.04 0.58 -22.63
CA PRO A 135 7.25 0.97 -21.92
C PRO A 135 8.11 -0.24 -21.59
N THR A 136 9.43 -0.08 -21.69
CA THR A 136 10.40 -1.13 -21.34
C THR A 136 10.91 -1.00 -19.91
N SER A 137 10.59 0.11 -19.24
CA SER A 137 10.98 0.38 -17.86
C SER A 137 9.85 1.04 -17.09
N PHE A 138 9.75 0.68 -15.82
CA PHE A 138 8.76 1.20 -14.89
C PHE A 138 9.37 1.26 -13.49
N SER A 139 9.02 2.28 -12.70
CA SER A 139 9.35 2.34 -11.28
C SER A 139 8.13 2.68 -10.45
N VAL A 140 8.10 2.14 -9.24
CA VAL A 140 7.04 2.33 -8.25
C VAL A 140 7.70 2.75 -6.94
N ASP A 141 7.49 4.00 -6.54
CA ASP A 141 7.80 4.48 -5.21
C ASP A 141 6.61 4.21 -4.30
N LEU A 142 6.80 3.32 -3.33
CA LEU A 142 5.77 2.89 -2.39
C LEU A 142 6.18 3.30 -0.98
N THR A 143 5.38 4.17 -0.37
CA THR A 143 5.51 4.55 1.04
C THR A 143 4.32 4.02 1.82
N SER A 144 4.56 3.34 2.95
CA SER A 144 3.49 2.84 3.82
C SER A 144 3.47 3.60 5.13
N GLN A 145 2.49 4.49 5.32
CA GLN A 145 2.31 5.18 6.60
C GLN A 145 1.66 4.23 7.61
N VAL A 146 2.36 3.92 8.68
CA VAL A 146 1.88 3.06 9.78
C VAL A 146 1.48 3.95 10.95
N ARG A 147 0.22 3.89 11.35
CA ARG A 147 -0.34 4.67 12.45
C ARG A 147 -0.86 3.78 13.56
N ASP A 148 -0.74 4.22 14.81
CA ASP A 148 -1.42 3.58 15.94
C ASP A 148 -2.94 3.88 15.90
N PRO A 149 -3.75 3.27 16.80
CA PRO A 149 -5.20 3.51 16.83
C PRO A 149 -5.58 4.94 17.21
N ALA A 150 -4.67 5.72 17.81
CA ALA A 150 -4.87 7.14 18.10
C ALA A 150 -4.57 8.03 16.86
N GLY A 151 -4.10 7.44 15.76
CA GLY A 151 -3.73 8.13 14.53
C GLY A 151 -2.29 8.65 14.51
N THR A 152 -1.50 8.39 15.55
CA THR A 152 -0.08 8.80 15.64
C THR A 152 0.74 8.01 14.63
N LEU A 153 1.58 8.68 13.84
CA LEU A 153 2.51 8.02 12.93
C LEU A 153 3.60 7.30 13.73
N VAL A 154 3.69 5.98 13.58
CA VAL A 154 4.68 5.12 14.27
C VAL A 154 5.83 4.75 13.33
N ALA A 155 5.56 4.55 12.05
CA ALA A 155 6.57 4.27 11.04
C ALA A 155 6.10 4.74 9.65
N SER A 156 7.05 4.95 8.73
CA SER A 156 6.75 5.29 7.34
C SER A 156 7.80 4.71 6.38
N PRO A 157 8.00 3.38 6.34
CA PRO A 157 8.92 2.77 5.39
C PRO A 157 8.59 3.18 3.96
N ARG A 158 9.64 3.44 3.18
CA ARG A 158 9.58 3.81 1.77
C ARG A 158 10.53 2.92 0.99
N VAL A 159 10.05 2.39 -0.12
CA VAL A 159 10.82 1.54 -1.03
C VAL A 159 10.56 1.96 -2.46
N VAL A 160 11.50 1.64 -3.34
CA VAL A 160 11.34 1.82 -4.78
C VAL A 160 11.47 0.45 -5.43
N GLY A 161 10.43 0.05 -6.15
CA GLY A 161 10.42 -1.14 -7.01
C GLY A 161 10.71 -0.78 -8.46
N PHE A 162 11.35 -1.70 -9.16
CA PHE A 162 11.70 -1.55 -10.58
C PHE A 162 11.19 -2.73 -11.40
N GLY A 163 10.77 -2.44 -12.62
CA GLY A 163 10.35 -3.46 -13.57
C GLY A 163 10.82 -3.13 -14.97
N SER A 164 11.27 -4.16 -15.67
CA SER A 164 11.69 -4.08 -17.07
C SER A 164 10.93 -5.08 -17.93
N ALA A 165 10.86 -4.79 -19.23
CA ALA A 165 10.25 -5.66 -20.23
C ALA A 165 11.15 -5.78 -21.45
N GLU A 166 11.30 -7.00 -21.96
CA GLU A 166 11.91 -7.22 -23.26
C GLU A 166 10.95 -6.85 -24.40
N THR A 167 11.51 -6.59 -25.57
CA THR A 167 10.72 -6.14 -26.74
C THR A 167 9.67 -7.17 -27.19
N SER A 168 9.95 -8.46 -27.05
CA SER A 168 9.01 -9.53 -27.40
C SER A 168 7.89 -9.70 -26.38
N GLU A 169 8.18 -9.54 -25.08
CA GLU A 169 7.22 -9.72 -24.00
C GLU A 169 6.10 -8.68 -24.07
N ARG A 170 6.47 -7.42 -24.33
CA ARG A 170 5.54 -6.29 -24.37
C ARG A 170 4.53 -6.38 -25.53
N ILE A 171 4.75 -7.20 -26.55
CA ILE A 171 3.78 -7.39 -27.64
C ILE A 171 2.51 -8.10 -27.14
N PHE A 172 2.67 -8.97 -26.13
CA PHE A 172 1.58 -9.79 -25.59
C PHE A 172 1.10 -9.33 -24.22
N ASP A 173 1.95 -8.64 -23.45
CA ASP A 173 1.59 -8.02 -22.17
C ASP A 173 2.10 -6.58 -22.11
N HIS A 174 1.21 -5.62 -22.44
CA HIS A 174 1.54 -4.19 -22.46
C HIS A 174 1.85 -3.61 -21.06
N GLY A 175 1.47 -4.32 -19.99
CA GLY A 175 1.66 -3.88 -18.61
C GLY A 175 2.81 -4.54 -17.87
N ILE A 176 3.57 -5.43 -18.53
CA ILE A 176 4.52 -6.33 -17.87
C ILE A 176 5.62 -5.60 -17.06
N ALA A 177 6.16 -4.48 -17.56
CA ALA A 177 7.13 -3.69 -16.81
C ALA A 177 6.51 -3.10 -15.53
N GLY A 178 5.28 -2.57 -15.62
CA GLY A 178 4.58 -2.03 -14.46
C GLY A 178 4.20 -3.10 -13.43
N ARG A 179 3.71 -4.25 -13.91
CA ARG A 179 3.42 -5.44 -13.09
C ARG A 179 4.66 -5.87 -12.28
N ARG A 180 5.80 -6.02 -12.95
CA ARG A 180 7.08 -6.38 -12.30
C ARG A 180 7.54 -5.32 -11.30
N ALA A 181 7.36 -4.03 -11.61
CA ALA A 181 7.70 -2.95 -10.69
C ALA A 181 6.83 -2.96 -9.42
N MET A 182 5.52 -3.24 -9.56
CA MET A 182 4.61 -3.42 -8.42
C MET A 182 5.02 -4.61 -7.56
N GLU A 183 5.35 -5.75 -8.19
CA GLU A 183 5.86 -6.94 -7.50
C GLU A 183 7.14 -6.65 -6.70
N ASP A 184 8.13 -6.02 -7.33
CA ASP A 184 9.41 -5.66 -6.68
C ASP A 184 9.19 -4.68 -5.51
N ALA A 185 8.34 -3.66 -5.69
CA ALA A 185 7.99 -2.71 -4.62
C ALA A 185 7.32 -3.41 -3.44
N LEU A 186 6.38 -4.34 -3.70
CA LEU A 186 5.70 -5.09 -2.65
C LEU A 186 6.65 -6.02 -1.90
N LEU A 187 7.54 -6.73 -2.59
CA LEU A 187 8.54 -7.60 -1.96
C LEU A 187 9.51 -6.81 -1.08
N ARG A 188 9.96 -5.63 -1.55
CA ARG A 188 10.81 -4.73 -0.75
C ARG A 188 10.07 -4.15 0.44
N MET A 189 8.81 -3.75 0.27
CA MET A 189 7.98 -3.24 1.36
C MET A 189 7.74 -4.33 2.41
N GLN A 190 7.55 -5.58 1.98
CA GLN A 190 7.45 -6.72 2.88
C GLN A 190 8.68 -6.85 3.78
N ALA A 191 9.88 -6.73 3.21
CA ALA A 191 11.14 -6.77 3.95
C ALA A 191 11.25 -5.57 4.91
N ALA A 192 10.99 -4.36 4.42
CA ALA A 192 11.04 -3.14 5.22
C ALA A 192 10.07 -3.16 6.42
N LEU A 193 8.86 -3.69 6.23
CA LEU A 193 7.89 -3.85 7.30
C LEU A 193 8.33 -4.90 8.33
N ARG A 194 9.05 -5.96 7.95
CA ARG A 194 9.59 -6.94 8.92
C ARG A 194 10.71 -6.36 9.78
N GLU A 195 11.47 -5.42 9.24
CA GLU A 195 12.55 -4.71 9.95
C GLU A 195 12.02 -3.55 10.81
N THR A 196 10.79 -3.11 10.54
CA THR A 196 10.17 -2.03 11.30
C THR A 196 9.88 -2.47 12.73
N SER A 197 10.33 -1.68 13.70
CA SER A 197 10.04 -1.93 15.12
C SER A 197 8.63 -1.45 15.48
N PHE A 198 7.71 -2.38 15.69
CA PHE A 198 6.35 -2.10 16.16
C PHE A 198 6.30 -2.04 17.69
N SER A 199 6.78 -0.94 18.27
CA SER A 199 6.96 -0.78 19.73
C SER A 199 5.67 -0.57 20.54
N GLY A 200 4.51 -0.35 19.89
CA GLY A 200 3.23 -0.07 20.58
C GLY A 200 2.48 -1.31 21.08
N ALA A 201 2.56 -2.44 20.38
CA ALA A 201 1.61 -3.55 20.58
C ALA A 201 1.82 -4.34 21.89
N ALA A 202 3.07 -4.52 22.33
CA ALA A 202 3.38 -5.17 23.61
C ALA A 202 3.03 -4.27 24.80
N ALA A 203 3.24 -2.95 24.68
CA ALA A 203 2.88 -1.98 25.70
C ALA A 203 1.36 -1.72 25.79
N GLN A 204 0.63 -1.80 24.67
CA GLN A 204 -0.84 -1.67 24.65
C GLN A 204 -1.57 -2.92 25.15
N ARG A 205 -1.06 -4.14 24.90
CA ARG A 205 -1.61 -5.36 25.56
C ARG A 205 -1.54 -5.28 27.08
N GLN A 206 -0.55 -4.57 27.61
CA GLN A 206 -0.47 -4.32 29.04
C GLN A 206 -1.41 -3.21 29.51
N ARG A 207 -1.88 -2.31 28.65
CA ARG A 207 -2.75 -1.15 28.97
C ARG A 207 -4.21 -1.35 28.50
N GLY A 208 -4.81 -2.51 28.78
CA GLY A 208 -6.28 -2.60 28.78
C GLY A 208 -6.86 -1.54 29.73
N THR A 209 -8.12 -1.15 29.52
CA THR A 209 -8.81 -0.25 30.46
C THR A 209 -8.77 -0.84 31.88
N THR A 210 -8.86 0.00 32.91
CA THR A 210 -8.83 -0.46 34.30
C THR A 210 -9.87 -1.56 34.56
N SER A 211 -11.04 -1.47 33.92
CA SER A 211 -12.08 -2.52 33.95
C SER A 211 -11.59 -3.84 33.36
N GLU A 212 -11.05 -3.82 32.14
CA GLU A 212 -10.57 -5.03 31.46
C GLU A 212 -9.41 -5.69 32.21
N ARG A 213 -8.53 -4.89 32.83
CA ARG A 213 -7.44 -5.39 33.68
C ARG A 213 -7.96 -6.07 34.95
N LEU A 214 -9.00 -5.51 35.57
CA LEU A 214 -9.66 -6.10 36.74
C LEU A 214 -10.39 -7.39 36.36
N ASP A 215 -11.05 -7.43 35.20
CA ASP A 215 -11.77 -8.62 34.71
C ASP A 215 -10.80 -9.76 34.37
N GLN A 216 -9.66 -9.46 33.73
CA GLN A 216 -8.61 -10.44 33.48
C GLN A 216 -8.00 -10.97 34.77
N LEU A 217 -7.76 -10.09 35.75
CA LEU A 217 -7.21 -10.48 37.04
C LEU A 217 -8.17 -11.39 37.82
N LYS A 218 -9.48 -11.12 37.73
CA LYS A 218 -10.53 -11.97 38.30
C LYS A 218 -10.58 -13.34 37.63
N ALA A 219 -10.48 -13.40 36.31
CA ALA A 219 -10.44 -14.66 35.58
C ALA A 219 -9.22 -15.54 35.94
N LEU A 220 -8.05 -14.93 36.17
CA LEU A 220 -6.84 -15.65 36.63
C LEU A 220 -7.05 -16.29 38.02
N ARG A 221 -7.68 -15.56 38.94
CA ARG A 221 -8.02 -16.08 40.27
C ARG A 221 -9.01 -17.23 40.17
N GLU A 222 -10.04 -17.11 39.34
CA GLU A 222 -11.07 -18.15 39.14
C GLU A 222 -10.48 -19.43 38.54
N ARG A 223 -9.45 -19.33 37.69
CA ARG A 223 -8.69 -20.47 37.16
C ARG A 223 -7.64 -21.03 38.13
N LYS A 224 -7.43 -20.39 39.29
CA LYS A 224 -6.37 -20.71 40.26
C LYS A 224 -4.96 -20.58 39.67
N ASP A 225 -4.79 -19.72 38.67
CA ASP A 225 -3.49 -19.40 38.07
C ASP A 225 -2.66 -18.44 38.97
N ILE A 226 -3.32 -17.78 39.92
CA ILE A 226 -2.74 -16.88 40.92
C ILE A 226 -3.37 -17.14 42.29
N THR A 227 -2.62 -16.85 43.34
CA THR A 227 -3.10 -16.92 44.73
C THR A 227 -3.97 -15.71 45.10
N GLU A 228 -4.77 -15.82 46.16
CA GLU A 228 -5.60 -14.70 46.65
C GLU A 228 -4.74 -13.48 47.04
N GLU A 229 -3.56 -13.73 47.59
CA GLU A 229 -2.60 -12.69 47.98
C GLU A 229 -2.04 -11.95 46.75
N GLU A 230 -1.69 -12.69 45.69
CA GLU A 230 -1.25 -12.10 44.41
C GLU A 230 -2.37 -11.34 43.70
N TYR A 231 -3.61 -11.83 43.81
CA TYR A 231 -4.79 -11.16 43.29
C TYR A 231 -4.98 -9.79 43.98
N GLU A 232 -5.02 -9.74 45.31
CA GLU A 232 -5.24 -8.47 46.03
C GLU A 232 -4.10 -7.48 45.82
N LYS A 233 -2.85 -7.96 45.75
CA LYS A 233 -1.69 -7.11 45.44
C LYS A 233 -1.82 -6.46 44.05
N LYS A 234 -2.07 -7.26 43.01
CA LYS A 234 -2.21 -6.77 41.62
C LYS A 234 -3.45 -5.89 41.46
N ARG A 235 -4.55 -6.20 42.15
CA ARG A 235 -5.77 -5.40 42.15
C ARG A 235 -5.52 -4.02 42.73
N LYS A 236 -4.79 -3.94 43.84
CA LYS A 236 -4.37 -2.68 44.45
C LYS A 236 -3.47 -1.87 43.53
N GLU A 237 -2.45 -2.49 42.92
CA GLU A 237 -1.58 -1.83 41.94
C GLU A 237 -2.36 -1.23 40.74
N ILE A 238 -3.42 -1.90 40.29
CA ILE A 238 -4.28 -1.40 39.21
C ILE A 238 -5.13 -0.20 39.65
N LEU A 239 -5.64 -0.22 40.89
CA LEU A 239 -6.47 0.86 41.43
C LEU A 239 -5.65 2.08 41.86
N ASP A 240 -4.43 1.88 42.36
CA ASP A 240 -3.50 2.95 42.75
C ASP A 240 -2.93 3.70 41.53
N ALA A 241 -3.09 3.16 40.33
CA ALA A 241 -2.69 3.77 39.06
C ALA A 241 -3.79 4.62 38.39
N LEU A 242 -4.92 4.84 39.08
CA LEU A 242 -6.00 5.78 38.70
C LEU A 242 -5.68 7.20 39.19
#